data_AF-A0A4Y2EMX7-F1
#
_entry.id   AF-A0A4Y2EMX7-F1
#
_cell.length_a   1.000
_cell.length_b   1.000
_cell.length_c   1.000
_cell.angle_alpha   90.00
_cell.angle_beta   90.00
_cell.angle_gamma   90.00
#
_symmetry.space_group_name_H-M   'P 1'
#
loop_
_entity.id
_entity.type
_entity.pdbx_description
1 polymer ?
#
loop_
_entity_poly.entity_id
_entity_poly.type
_entity_poly.pdbx_seq_one_letter_code
_entity_poly.pdbx_strand_id
1 'polypeptide(L)'
;MMKVAFEYADVNGVAGRFNNERKSAGKDWLKSFCKRYSLSVRNPEQCSVARAMGFNEVQVTWFYYNPKRCCLEKKFPAHRKFNMDETVISTVPQ
;
A
#
# COMPACT_ATOMS: atom_id res chain seq x y z
N MET A 1 5.01 -7.36 8.40
CA MET A 1 3.76 -7.97 8.92
C MET A 1 3.88 -8.55 10.32
N MET A 2 4.77 -9.52 10.61
CA MET A 2 4.84 -10.10 11.97
C MET A 2 5.25 -9.11 13.07
N LYS A 3 6.24 -8.24 12.81
CA LYS A 3 6.62 -7.15 13.73
C LYS A 3 5.53 -6.09 13.84
N VAL A 4 5.02 -5.64 12.69
CA VAL A 4 3.91 -4.66 12.63
C VAL A 4 2.68 -5.11 13.41
N ALA A 5 2.32 -6.40 13.35
CA ALA A 5 1.19 -6.92 14.13
C ALA A 5 1.44 -6.87 15.64
N PHE A 6 2.69 -7.10 16.07
CA PHE A 6 3.09 -6.95 17.47
C PHE A 6 3.04 -5.48 17.90
N GLU A 7 3.67 -4.58 17.15
CA GLU A 7 3.70 -3.14 17.42
C GLU A 7 2.29 -2.54 17.46
N TYR A 8 1.43 -2.93 16.52
CA TYR A 8 0.05 -2.50 16.50
C TYR A 8 -0.71 -2.97 17.75
N ALA A 9 -0.53 -4.22 18.17
CA ALA A 9 -1.18 -4.72 19.38
C ALA A 9 -0.68 -4.01 20.65
N ASP A 10 0.63 -3.75 20.74
CA ASP A 10 1.27 -3.05 21.86
C ASP A 10 0.75 -1.61 21.99
N VAL A 11 0.72 -0.85 20.88
CA VAL A 11 0.19 0.53 20.84
C VAL A 11 -1.29 0.59 21.19
N ASN A 12 -2.07 -0.42 20.81
CA ASN A 12 -3.50 -0.47 21.09
C ASN A 12 -3.84 -1.14 22.43
N GLY A 13 -2.86 -1.50 23.25
CA GLY A 13 -3.08 -2.17 24.55
C GLY A 13 -3.76 -3.53 24.44
N VAL A 14 -3.70 -4.17 23.27
CA VAL A 14 -4.26 -5.49 23.05
C VAL A 14 -3.29 -6.50 23.63
N ALA A 15 -3.67 -7.13 24.75
CA ALA A 15 -2.91 -8.20 25.38
C ALA A 15 -2.76 -9.39 24.42
N GLY A 16 -1.68 -9.38 23.64
CA GLY A 16 -1.36 -10.43 22.66
C GLY A 16 -0.56 -11.55 23.30
N ARG A 17 -0.83 -12.80 22.91
CA ARG A 17 0.05 -13.95 23.19
C ARG A 17 1.28 -13.95 22.25
N PHE A 18 1.85 -12.78 22.02
CA PHE A 18 3.01 -12.63 21.15
C PHE A 18 4.29 -12.82 21.95
N ASN A 19 5.38 -13.11 21.23
CA ASN A 19 6.67 -13.25 21.87
C ASN A 19 7.25 -11.85 22.13
N ASN A 20 7.29 -11.45 23.40
CA ASN A 20 7.78 -10.14 23.83
C ASN A 20 9.30 -9.98 23.67
N GLU A 21 10.07 -11.06 23.76
CA GLU A 21 11.52 -11.02 23.54
C GLU A 21 11.85 -10.76 22.07
N ARG A 22 11.14 -11.46 21.17
CA ARG A 22 11.31 -11.32 19.71
C ARG A 22 10.53 -10.15 19.11
N LYS A 23 9.69 -9.47 19.91
CA LYS A 23 8.79 -8.38 19.49
C LYS A 23 8.10 -8.66 18.15
N SER A 24 7.51 -9.85 18.05
CA SER A 24 6.91 -10.32 16.80
C SER A 24 5.81 -11.35 17.02
N ALA A 25 4.82 -11.33 16.13
CA ALA A 25 3.83 -12.39 16.03
C ALA A 25 4.44 -13.68 15.45
N GLY A 26 3.88 -14.84 15.84
CA GLY A 26 4.26 -16.13 15.28
C GLY A 26 3.80 -16.30 13.82
N LYS A 27 4.53 -17.11 13.04
CA LYS A 27 4.19 -17.41 11.63
C LYS A 27 2.80 -18.04 11.50
N ASP A 28 2.48 -19.02 12.35
CA ASP A 28 1.18 -19.70 12.34
C ASP A 28 0.03 -18.80 12.76
N TRP A 29 0.30 -17.88 13.70
CA TRP A 29 -0.66 -16.85 14.07
C TRP A 29 -0.97 -15.95 12.87
N LEU A 30 0.04 -15.45 12.17
CA LEU A 30 -0.16 -14.58 11.01
C LEU A 30 -0.92 -15.30 9.90
N LYS A 31 -0.54 -16.55 9.59
CA LYS A 31 -1.24 -17.37 8.59
C LYS A 31 -2.71 -17.59 8.95
N SER A 32 -2.98 -17.93 10.21
CA SER A 32 -4.34 -18.14 10.72
C SER A 32 -5.16 -16.85 10.73
N PHE A 33 -4.55 -15.73 11.10
CA PHE A 33 -5.19 -14.41 11.11
C PHE A 33 -5.56 -13.98 9.69
N CYS A 34 -4.63 -14.09 8.74
CA CYS A 34 -4.90 -13.79 7.34
C CYS A 34 -5.98 -14.69 6.76
N LYS A 35 -5.98 -15.99 7.07
CA LYS A 35 -7.04 -16.92 6.63
C LYS A 35 -8.40 -16.58 7.22
N ARG A 36 -8.46 -16.21 8.52
CA ARG A 36 -9.72 -15.88 9.22
C ARG A 36 -10.41 -14.65 8.64
N TYR A 37 -9.62 -13.65 8.25
CA TYR A 37 -10.12 -12.36 7.77
C TYR A 37 -9.92 -12.16 6.26
N SER A 38 -9.61 -13.23 5.52
CA SER A 38 -9.37 -13.19 4.06
C SER A 38 -8.35 -12.13 3.62
N LEU A 39 -7.33 -11.89 4.45
CA LEU A 39 -6.28 -10.91 4.16
C LEU A 39 -5.20 -11.54 3.29
N SER A 40 -4.75 -10.79 2.29
CA SER A 40 -3.59 -11.16 1.47
C SER A 40 -2.35 -10.42 1.96
N VAL A 41 -1.27 -11.16 2.25
CA VAL A 41 0.05 -10.55 2.50
C VAL A 41 0.71 -10.35 1.14
N ARG A 42 0.98 -9.09 0.77
CA ARG A 42 1.69 -8.74 -0.46
C ARG A 42 3.06 -8.19 -0.14
N ASN A 43 3.99 -8.37 -1.08
CA ASN A 43 5.23 -7.63 -1.06
C ASN A 43 4.94 -6.21 -1.55
N PRO A 44 5.29 -5.17 -0.77
CA PRO A 44 5.16 -3.80 -1.24
C PRO A 44 6.07 -3.59 -2.44
N GLU A 45 5.60 -2.84 -3.43
CA GLU A 45 6.45 -2.39 -4.52
C GLU A 45 7.51 -1.42 -3.99
N GLN A 46 8.68 -1.43 -4.62
CA GLN A 46 9.76 -0.55 -4.23
C GLN A 46 9.35 0.91 -4.48
N CYS A 47 9.29 1.69 -3.42
CA CYS A 47 8.97 3.11 -3.48
C CYS A 47 10.25 3.92 -3.22
N SER A 48 10.58 4.85 -4.11
CA SER A 48 11.71 5.76 -3.88
C SER A 48 11.38 6.74 -2.75
N VAL A 49 12.41 7.25 -2.06
CA VAL A 49 12.22 8.26 -1.00
C VAL A 49 11.50 9.49 -1.55
N ALA A 50 11.84 9.93 -2.76
CA ALA A 50 11.16 11.03 -3.43
C ALA A 50 9.67 10.76 -3.64
N ARG A 51 9.30 9.55 -4.07
CA ARG A 51 7.89 9.15 -4.24
C ARG A 51 7.16 9.10 -2.90
N ALA A 52 7.80 8.60 -1.84
CA ALA A 52 7.23 8.60 -0.49
C ALA A 52 7.00 10.02 0.05
N MET A 53 7.97 10.93 -0.14
CA MET A 53 7.84 12.34 0.24
C MET A 53 6.75 13.08 -0.55
N GLY A 54 6.58 12.71 -1.83
CA GLY A 54 5.51 13.21 -2.68
C GLY A 54 4.12 12.69 -2.30
N PHE A 55 4.02 11.62 -1.52
CA PHE A 55 2.75 11.03 -1.09
C PHE A 55 2.18 11.75 0.14
N ASN A 56 1.78 13.02 -0.05
CA ASN A 56 1.17 13.86 0.98
C ASN A 56 -0.24 14.29 0.59
N GLU A 57 -1.00 14.81 1.57
CA GLU A 57 -2.40 15.18 1.42
C GLU A 57 -2.62 16.10 0.21
N VAL A 58 -1.83 17.16 0.08
CA VAL A 58 -1.97 18.14 -1.01
C VAL A 58 -1.81 17.46 -2.37
N GLN A 59 -0.76 16.67 -2.56
CA GLN A 59 -0.53 15.97 -3.84
C GLN A 59 -1.62 14.94 -4.14
N VAL A 60 -2.07 14.18 -3.13
CA VAL A 60 -3.14 13.20 -3.27
C VAL A 60 -4.46 13.88 -3.62
N THR A 61 -4.78 15.02 -3.00
CA THR A 61 -5.97 15.81 -3.34
C THR A 61 -5.93 16.24 -4.81
N TRP A 62 -4.81 16.79 -5.28
CA TRP A 62 -4.67 17.20 -6.67
C TRP A 62 -4.74 16.03 -7.65
N PHE A 63 -4.14 14.89 -7.28
CA PHE A 63 -4.15 13.67 -8.08
C PHE A 63 -5.57 13.20 -8.39
N TYR A 64 -6.51 13.27 -7.44
CA TYR A 64 -7.91 12.91 -7.67
C TYR A 64 -8.76 14.06 -8.23
N TYR A 65 -8.49 15.29 -7.80
CA TYR A 65 -9.24 16.46 -8.23
C TYR A 65 -9.09 16.71 -9.73
N ASN A 66 -7.85 16.66 -10.25
CA ASN A 66 -7.57 17.03 -11.65
C ASN A 66 -8.28 16.11 -12.66
N PRO A 67 -8.19 14.77 -12.58
CA PRO A 67 -8.89 13.89 -13.51
C PRO A 67 -10.41 14.02 -13.40
N LYS A 68 -10.94 14.18 -12.17
CA LYS A 68 -12.37 14.37 -11.94
C LYS A 68 -12.86 15.63 -12.64
N ARG A 69 -12.18 16.76 -12.45
CA ARG A 69 -12.49 18.03 -13.11
C ARG A 69 -12.46 17.90 -14.63
N CYS A 70 -11.38 17.33 -15.19
CA CYS A 70 -11.25 17.12 -16.63
C CYS A 70 -12.36 16.23 -17.20
N CYS A 71 -12.73 15.15 -16.51
CA CYS A 71 -13.81 14.27 -16.93
C CYS A 71 -15.18 14.95 -16.91
N LEU A 72 -15.45 15.81 -15.93
CA LEU A 72 -16.71 16.55 -15.81
C LEU A 72 -16.83 17.63 -16.90
N GLU A 73 -15.76 18.40 -17.14
CA GLU A 73 -15.76 19.50 -18.11
C GLU A 73 -15.82 19.02 -19.56
N LYS A 74 -15.03 18.00 -19.89
CA LYS A 74 -14.87 17.55 -21.29
C LYS A 74 -15.73 16.34 -21.66
N LYS A 75 -16.32 15.65 -20.67
CA LYS A 75 -17.20 14.48 -20.85
C LYS A 75 -16.60 13.43 -21.80
N PHE A 76 -15.33 13.07 -21.59
CA PHE A 76 -14.64 12.10 -22.43
C PHE A 76 -15.39 10.75 -22.48
N PRO A 77 -15.74 10.23 -23.67
CA PRO A 77 -16.34 8.91 -23.78
C PRO A 77 -15.31 7.83 -23.41
N ALA A 78 -15.79 6.65 -22.98
CA ALA A 78 -14.94 5.58 -22.47
C ALA A 78 -13.81 5.18 -23.46
N HIS A 79 -14.10 5.15 -24.76
CA HIS A 79 -13.13 4.79 -25.80
C HIS A 79 -11.99 5.80 -26.01
N ARG A 80 -12.02 6.96 -25.33
CA ARG A 80 -10.95 7.98 -25.35
C ARG A 80 -10.19 8.08 -24.03
N LYS A 81 -10.44 7.17 -23.09
CA LYS A 81 -9.71 7.10 -21.82
C LYS A 81 -8.69 5.98 -21.94
N PHE A 82 -7.42 6.36 -22.03
CA PHE A 82 -6.31 5.43 -22.09
C PHE A 82 -5.59 5.45 -20.76
N ASN A 83 -5.35 4.28 -20.17
CA ASN A 83 -4.43 4.16 -19.06
C ASN A 83 -3.02 4.00 -19.65
N MET A 84 -2.10 4.86 -19.23
CA MET A 84 -0.68 4.74 -19.58
C MET A 84 0.04 4.48 -18.26
N ASP A 85 0.74 3.35 -18.19
CA ASP A 85 1.62 3.02 -17.09
C ASP A 85 3.04 2.85 -17.63
N GLU A 86 4.03 3.17 -16.80
CA GLU A 86 5.43 3.11 -17.21
C GLU A 86 5.91 1.66 -17.24
N THR A 87 6.12 1.12 -18.44
CA THR A 87 6.95 -0.08 -18.60
C THR A 87 8.41 0.36 -18.52
N VAL A 88 9.07 0.15 -17.38
CA VAL A 88 10.51 0.41 -17.24
C VAL A 88 11.27 -0.54 -18.14
N ILE A 89 11.69 -0.07 -19.31
CA ILE A 89 12.68 -0.76 -20.16
C ILE A 89 14.05 -0.38 -19.63
N SER A 90 14.64 -1.24 -18.79
CA SER A 90 16.01 -1.02 -18.28
C SER A 90 17.01 -1.18 -19.43
N THR A 91 17.75 -0.11 -19.74
CA THR A 91 18.89 -0.14 -20.68
C THR A 91 20.20 -0.54 -19.99
N VAL A 92 20.16 -0.89 -18.70
CA VAL A 92 21.32 -1.41 -17.96
C VAL A 92 21.34 -2.94 -18.13
N PRO A 93 22.44 -3.52 -18.65
CA PRO A 93 22.62 -4.98 -18.66
C PRO A 93 22.60 -5.51 -17.22
N GLN A 94 21.95 -6.66 -17.01
CA GLN A 94 21.93 -7.36 -15.72
C GLN A 94 23.29 -7.93 -15.33
#